data_AF-C9EI51-F1
#
_entry.id   AF-C9EI51-F1
#
_cell.length_a   1.000
_cell.length_b   1.000
_cell.length_c   1.000
_cell.angle_alpha   90.00
_cell.angle_beta   90.00
_cell.angle_gamma   90.00
#
_symmetry.space_group_name_H-M   'P 1'
#
loop_
_entity.id
_entity.type
_entity.pdbx_description
1 polymer ?
#
loop_
_entity_poly.entity_id
_entity_poly.type
_entity_poly.pdbx_seq_one_letter_code
_entity_poly.pdbx_strand_id
1 'polypeptide(L)'
;WPNYANVWLPGWLDAINAGTNSLFLTIGPGDFLVHHAIALGLHTTTLILVKGALDARGSKLMPDKKDFGYAFPCDGPGRGGTCDISAWDSFYLATFWMLNTLGWVTFYWHWKHLGIWQGNVAQFNENSTYLMGWFRDYLWANSAQLINGYNPYGVNNLSVWAWMFLFGHLV
;
A
#
# COMPACT_ATOMS: atom_id res chain seq x y z
N TRP A 1 -18.66 -24.89 38.36
CA TRP A 1 -19.42 -25.53 37.26
C TRP A 1 -18.97 -24.91 35.95
N PRO A 2 -18.37 -25.64 34.99
CA PRO A 2 -18.08 -25.06 33.69
C PRO A 2 -19.40 -24.71 33.00
N ASN A 3 -19.50 -23.48 32.51
CA ASN A 3 -20.74 -22.83 32.08
C ASN A 3 -21.13 -23.11 30.62
N TYR A 4 -20.28 -23.79 29.82
CA TYR A 4 -20.51 -24.17 28.41
C TYR A 4 -21.15 -23.07 27.53
N ALA A 5 -20.94 -21.80 27.88
CA ALA A 5 -21.69 -20.66 27.35
C ALA A 5 -21.15 -20.17 25.99
N ASN A 6 -20.96 -21.09 25.05
CA ASN A 6 -20.49 -20.84 23.69
C ASN A 6 -21.64 -20.42 22.76
N VAL A 7 -22.53 -19.53 23.21
CA VAL A 7 -23.78 -19.19 22.51
C VAL A 7 -23.52 -18.57 21.13
N TRP A 8 -22.43 -17.83 20.98
CA TRP A 8 -22.01 -17.25 19.69
C TRP A 8 -21.26 -18.24 18.79
N LEU A 9 -20.75 -19.34 19.33
CA LEU A 9 -19.83 -20.23 18.61
C LEU A 9 -20.49 -20.94 17.42
N PRO A 10 -21.74 -21.45 17.49
CA PRO A 10 -22.40 -22.00 16.31
C PRO A 10 -22.49 -20.99 15.18
N GLY A 11 -22.98 -19.77 15.47
CA GLY A 11 -23.10 -18.72 14.44
C GLY A 11 -21.74 -18.28 13.87
N TRP A 12 -20.70 -18.24 14.69
CA TRP A 12 -19.33 -17.98 14.23
C TRP A 12 -18.82 -19.10 13.31
N LEU A 13 -19.01 -20.36 13.71
CA LEU A 13 -18.58 -21.52 12.91
C LEU A 13 -19.34 -21.61 11.59
N ASP A 14 -20.63 -21.29 11.59
CA ASP A 14 -21.42 -21.21 10.36
C ASP A 14 -20.86 -20.11 9.45
N ALA A 15 -20.59 -18.93 9.99
CA ALA A 15 -20.09 -17.79 9.22
C ALA A 15 -18.68 -18.04 8.65
N ILE A 16 -17.74 -18.58 9.44
CA ILE A 16 -16.35 -18.78 8.99
C ILE A 16 -16.22 -19.92 7.96
N ASN A 17 -17.14 -20.90 7.98
CA ASN A 17 -17.19 -21.99 7.01
C ASN A 17 -18.10 -21.68 5.80
N ALA A 18 -18.85 -20.57 5.85
CA ALA A 18 -19.62 -20.11 4.70
C ALA A 18 -18.66 -19.52 3.65
N GLY A 19 -18.33 -20.30 2.62
CA GLY A 19 -17.48 -19.89 1.50
C GLY A 19 -18.06 -18.82 0.57
N THR A 20 -19.05 -18.06 1.04
CA THR A 20 -19.78 -17.01 0.30
C THR A 20 -19.58 -15.61 0.91
N ASN A 21 -18.74 -15.48 1.94
CA ASN A 21 -18.41 -14.20 2.56
C ASN A 21 -16.89 -13.95 2.55
N SER A 22 -16.47 -12.84 3.16
CA SER A 22 -15.05 -12.47 3.28
C SER A 22 -14.48 -12.68 4.69
N LEU A 23 -15.14 -13.47 5.53
CA LEU A 23 -14.69 -13.79 6.88
C LEU A 23 -13.58 -14.84 6.81
N PHE A 24 -12.33 -14.42 7.03
CA PHE A 24 -11.14 -15.27 6.92
C PHE A 24 -11.02 -15.97 5.56
N LEU A 25 -10.80 -15.17 4.52
CA LEU A 25 -10.52 -15.66 3.17
C LEU A 25 -9.39 -16.69 3.16
N THR A 26 -9.52 -17.72 2.31
CA THR A 26 -8.44 -18.65 2.01
C THR A 26 -7.20 -17.88 1.54
N ILE A 27 -6.03 -18.29 2.04
CA ILE A 27 -4.72 -17.69 1.73
C ILE A 27 -3.79 -18.74 1.11
N GLY A 28 -2.91 -18.29 0.22
CA GLY A 28 -1.92 -19.13 -0.46
C GLY A 28 -0.56 -18.44 -0.65
N PRO A 29 0.29 -18.95 -1.56
CA PRO A 29 1.64 -18.43 -1.77
C PRO A 29 1.69 -16.96 -2.22
N GLY A 30 0.73 -16.54 -3.06
CA GLY A 30 0.59 -15.14 -3.47
C GLY A 30 0.34 -14.19 -2.30
N ASP A 31 -0.56 -14.59 -1.39
CA ASP A 31 -0.81 -13.86 -0.15
C ASP A 31 0.45 -13.78 0.72
N PHE A 32 1.20 -14.88 0.84
CA PHE A 32 2.43 -14.91 1.63
C PHE A 32 3.44 -13.86 1.14
N LEU A 33 3.70 -13.81 -0.17
CA LEU A 33 4.68 -12.89 -0.76
C LEU A 33 4.28 -11.43 -0.56
N VAL A 34 3.01 -11.10 -0.80
CA VAL A 34 2.56 -9.71 -0.65
C VAL A 34 2.50 -9.26 0.81
N HIS A 35 2.19 -10.15 1.77
CA HIS A 35 2.32 -9.82 3.19
C HIS A 35 3.78 -9.52 3.58
N HIS A 36 4.76 -10.20 2.98
CA HIS A 36 6.18 -9.87 3.19
C HIS A 36 6.55 -8.53 2.55
N ALA A 37 6.00 -8.19 1.38
CA ALA A 37 6.18 -6.87 0.78
C ALA A 37 5.56 -5.76 1.65
N ILE A 38 4.37 -5.99 2.21
CA ILE A 38 3.73 -5.06 3.16
C ILE A 38 4.60 -4.91 4.42
N ALA A 39 5.12 -6.00 4.97
CA ALA A 39 6.02 -5.95 6.10
C ALA A 39 7.29 -5.15 5.79
N LEU A 40 7.88 -5.31 4.61
CA LEU A 40 9.02 -4.49 4.15
C LEU A 40 8.65 -2.99 4.15
N GLY A 41 7.50 -2.63 3.57
CA GLY A 41 7.02 -1.26 3.54
C GLY A 41 6.82 -0.67 4.94
N LEU A 42 6.19 -1.41 5.85
CA LEU A 42 5.98 -1.00 7.25
C LEU A 42 7.30 -0.79 8.00
N HIS A 43 8.24 -1.74 7.89
CA HIS A 43 9.54 -1.64 8.57
C HIS A 43 10.38 -0.49 8.01
N THR A 44 10.35 -0.28 6.69
CA THR A 44 11.12 0.79 6.04
C THR A 44 10.54 2.17 6.37
N THR A 45 9.21 2.33 6.33
CA THR A 45 8.55 3.57 6.74
C THR A 45 8.84 3.89 8.22
N THR A 46 8.74 2.87 9.09
CA THR A 46 9.07 3.00 10.52
C THR A 46 10.53 3.36 10.73
N LEU A 47 11.46 2.73 10.01
CA LEU A 47 12.89 3.02 10.09
C LEU A 47 13.18 4.50 9.79
N ILE A 48 12.60 5.04 8.71
CA ILE A 48 12.82 6.43 8.31
C ILE A 48 12.28 7.39 9.39
N LEU A 49 11.05 7.16 9.87
CA LEU A 49 10.42 8.00 10.89
C LEU A 49 11.17 7.94 12.23
N VAL A 50 11.50 6.74 12.70
CA VAL A 50 12.20 6.54 13.98
C VAL A 50 13.60 7.12 13.92
N LYS A 51 14.36 6.87 12.85
CA LYS A 51 15.68 7.48 12.66
C LYS A 51 15.58 9.01 12.61
N GLY A 52 14.63 9.54 11.85
CA GLY A 52 14.40 10.99 11.76
C GLY A 52 14.12 11.63 13.12
N ALA A 53 13.33 10.95 13.97
CA ALA A 53 13.02 11.41 15.33
C ALA A 53 14.21 11.29 16.29
N LEU A 54 14.94 10.16 16.27
CA LEU A 54 16.08 9.92 17.16
C LEU A 54 17.27 10.85 16.84
N ASP A 55 17.52 11.13 15.56
CA ASP A 55 18.60 12.02 15.10
C ASP A 55 18.18 13.51 15.05
N ALA A 56 16.96 13.85 15.47
CA ALA A 56 16.42 15.21 15.38
C ALA A 56 17.21 16.21 16.24
N ARG A 57 17.73 15.77 17.39
CA ARG A 57 18.48 16.63 18.30
C ARG A 57 19.94 16.84 17.87
N GLY A 58 20.46 15.93 17.06
CA GLY A 58 21.85 15.92 16.62
C GLY A 58 22.26 14.55 16.15
N SER A 59 23.17 14.50 15.19
CA SER A 59 23.85 13.28 14.75
C SER A 59 25.34 13.53 14.68
N LYS A 60 26.15 12.51 14.35
CA LYS A 60 27.60 12.71 14.17
C LYS A 60 27.94 13.75 13.10
N LEU A 61 27.12 13.84 12.04
CA LEU A 61 27.36 14.75 10.91
C LEU A 61 26.99 16.20 11.24
N MET A 62 25.95 16.40 12.06
CA MET A 62 25.48 17.71 12.53
C MET A 62 25.04 17.59 14.00
N PRO A 63 25.98 17.73 14.96
CA PRO A 63 25.71 17.50 16.39
C PRO A 63 24.76 18.53 17.03
N ASP A 64 24.68 19.71 16.46
CA ASP A 64 23.94 20.89 16.89
C ASP A 64 22.58 21.05 16.18
N LYS A 65 22.06 19.98 15.57
CA LYS A 65 20.82 20.00 14.78
C LYS A 65 19.61 20.61 15.52
N LYS A 66 19.49 20.34 16.82
CA LYS A 66 18.44 20.91 17.69
C LYS A 66 18.37 22.45 17.64
N ASP A 67 19.48 23.12 17.36
CA ASP A 67 19.57 24.59 17.39
C ASP A 67 19.00 25.22 16.11
N PHE A 68 18.76 24.42 15.07
CA PHE A 68 18.19 24.81 13.78
C PHE A 68 16.68 24.52 13.66
N GLY A 69 16.09 23.84 14.64
CA GLY A 69 14.67 23.49 14.66
C GLY A 69 14.31 22.25 13.83
N TYR A 70 13.01 22.06 13.59
CA TYR A 70 12.48 20.83 12.97
C TYR A 70 12.69 20.77 11.44
N ALA A 71 12.51 21.90 10.76
CA ALA A 71 12.55 22.02 9.31
C ALA A 71 13.55 23.11 8.90
N PHE A 72 14.58 22.74 8.14
CA PHE A 72 15.59 23.64 7.58
C PHE A 72 16.23 22.97 6.34
N PRO A 73 16.77 23.74 5.37
CA PRO A 73 17.14 23.18 4.07
C PRO A 73 18.33 22.21 4.10
N CYS A 74 19.41 22.60 4.77
CA CYS A 74 20.66 21.85 4.93
C CYS A 74 21.58 22.60 5.91
N ASP A 75 22.76 22.03 6.20
CA ASP A 75 23.90 22.71 6.84
C ASP A 75 25.06 22.92 5.83
N GLY A 76 24.70 23.33 4.62
CA GLY A 76 25.61 23.65 3.52
C GLY A 76 26.28 22.45 2.82
N PRO A 77 27.09 22.73 1.78
CA PRO A 77 27.79 21.69 1.00
C PRO A 77 29.06 21.15 1.69
N GLY A 78 29.43 21.70 2.84
CA GLY A 78 30.59 21.24 3.62
C GLY A 78 30.43 19.81 4.13
N ARG A 79 31.53 19.22 4.63
CA ARG A 79 31.55 17.87 5.25
C ARG A 79 30.98 16.74 4.36
N GLY A 80 31.05 16.90 3.03
CA GLY A 80 30.53 15.95 2.04
C GLY A 80 29.11 16.24 1.54
N GLY A 81 28.46 17.29 2.04
CA GLY A 81 27.08 17.66 1.70
C GLY A 81 26.08 17.22 2.77
N THR A 82 25.07 18.06 3.04
CA THR A 82 24.07 17.84 4.10
C THR A 82 22.63 18.03 3.62
N CYS A 83 22.37 17.69 2.35
CA CYS A 83 21.01 17.67 1.81
C CYS A 83 20.14 16.69 2.62
N ASP A 84 18.86 17.02 2.79
CA ASP A 84 17.86 16.19 3.45
C ASP A 84 18.23 15.72 4.87
N ILE A 85 18.89 16.60 5.64
CA ILE A 85 19.42 16.26 6.97
C ILE A 85 18.44 16.58 8.12
N SER A 86 17.43 17.43 7.89
CA SER A 86 16.48 17.84 8.92
C SER A 86 15.51 16.70 9.29
N ALA A 87 14.85 16.82 10.44
CA ALA A 87 13.84 15.84 10.84
C ALA A 87 12.60 15.92 9.94
N TRP A 88 12.28 17.12 9.41
CA TRP A 88 11.24 17.30 8.41
C TRP A 88 11.56 16.56 7.10
N ASP A 89 12.81 16.53 6.66
CA ASP A 89 13.21 15.81 5.45
C ASP A 89 12.99 14.29 5.60
N SER A 90 13.16 13.77 6.83
CA SER A 90 12.82 12.37 7.12
C SER A 90 11.30 12.12 7.05
N PHE A 91 10.46 13.06 7.49
CA PHE A 91 9.01 12.99 7.29
C PHE A 91 8.62 13.04 5.80
N TYR A 92 9.25 13.93 5.03
CA TYR A 92 9.10 14.01 3.58
C TYR A 92 9.44 12.67 2.91
N LEU A 93 10.60 12.08 3.19
CA LEU A 93 11.01 10.78 2.66
C LEU A 93 10.09 9.63 3.09
N ALA A 94 9.61 9.65 4.34
CA ALA A 94 8.67 8.65 4.85
C ALA A 94 7.32 8.70 4.14
N THR A 95 6.90 9.86 3.62
CA THR A 95 5.64 10.02 2.89
C THR A 95 5.62 9.20 1.61
N PHE A 96 6.73 9.12 0.87
CA PHE A 96 6.84 8.26 -0.32
C PHE A 96 6.71 6.78 0.04
N TRP A 97 7.40 6.35 1.10
CA TRP A 97 7.32 4.96 1.56
C TRP A 97 5.93 4.60 2.08
N MET A 98 5.26 5.54 2.75
CA MET A 98 3.88 5.37 3.21
C MET A 98 2.91 5.21 2.03
N LEU A 99 2.95 6.10 1.03
CA LEU A 99 2.10 5.98 -0.16
C LEU A 99 2.34 4.66 -0.91
N ASN A 100 3.61 4.26 -1.07
CA ASN A 100 3.96 2.99 -1.71
C ASN A 100 3.46 1.77 -0.90
N THR A 101 3.63 1.78 0.43
CA THR A 101 3.15 0.70 1.30
C THR A 101 1.63 0.59 1.27
N LEU A 102 0.91 1.71 1.36
CA LEU A 102 -0.55 1.74 1.24
C LEU A 102 -1.02 1.32 -0.15
N GLY A 103 -0.27 1.67 -1.21
CA GLY A 103 -0.50 1.18 -2.56
C GLY A 103 -0.44 -0.34 -2.65
N TRP A 104 0.60 -0.97 -2.08
CA TRP A 104 0.71 -2.43 -2.05
C TRP A 104 -0.44 -3.10 -1.29
N VAL A 105 -0.83 -2.56 -0.13
CA VAL A 105 -1.96 -3.06 0.66
C VAL A 105 -3.27 -2.97 -0.12
N THR A 106 -3.56 -1.82 -0.73
CA THR A 106 -4.83 -1.60 -1.45
C THR A 106 -4.88 -2.38 -2.76
N PHE A 107 -3.76 -2.51 -3.47
CA PHE A 107 -3.67 -3.33 -4.69
C PHE A 107 -3.92 -4.81 -4.37
N TYR A 108 -3.31 -5.32 -3.30
CA TYR A 108 -3.57 -6.68 -2.82
C TYR A 108 -5.03 -6.89 -2.47
N TRP A 109 -5.58 -6.02 -1.63
CA TRP A 109 -6.97 -6.13 -1.20
C TRP A 109 -7.92 -6.11 -2.39
N HIS A 110 -7.74 -5.17 -3.32
CA HIS A 110 -8.62 -4.99 -4.46
C HIS A 110 -8.54 -6.17 -5.44
N TRP A 111 -7.33 -6.63 -5.79
CA TRP A 111 -7.21 -7.76 -6.72
C TRP A 111 -7.75 -9.06 -6.13
N LYS A 112 -7.50 -9.31 -4.83
CA LYS A 112 -8.03 -10.49 -4.13
C LYS A 112 -9.57 -10.49 -4.14
N HIS A 113 -10.20 -9.34 -3.88
CA HIS A 113 -11.66 -9.23 -3.90
C HIS A 113 -12.24 -9.31 -5.32
N LEU A 114 -11.57 -8.75 -6.32
CA LEU A 114 -11.98 -8.92 -7.73
C LEU A 114 -12.05 -10.40 -8.13
N GLY A 115 -11.04 -11.20 -7.78
CA GLY A 115 -11.05 -12.64 -8.06
C GLY A 115 -12.23 -13.36 -7.40
N ILE A 116 -12.61 -12.95 -6.19
CA ILE A 116 -13.76 -13.51 -5.45
C ILE A 116 -15.08 -13.08 -6.11
N TRP A 117 -15.27 -11.80 -6.36
CA TRP A 117 -16.52 -11.25 -6.91
C TRP A 117 -16.77 -11.70 -8.36
N GLN A 118 -15.72 -11.99 -9.12
CA GLN A 118 -15.82 -12.58 -10.45
C GLN A 118 -15.99 -14.11 -10.43
N GLY A 119 -15.88 -14.74 -9.26
CA GLY A 119 -15.95 -16.20 -9.12
C GLY A 119 -14.74 -16.94 -9.69
N ASN A 120 -13.62 -16.25 -9.93
CA ASN A 120 -12.37 -16.80 -10.47
C ASN A 120 -11.18 -16.52 -9.55
N VAL A 121 -11.16 -17.18 -8.39
CA VAL A 121 -10.06 -17.07 -7.41
C VAL A 121 -8.74 -17.64 -7.92
N ALA A 122 -8.77 -18.53 -8.91
CA ALA A 122 -7.58 -19.15 -9.49
C ALA A 122 -6.65 -18.11 -10.14
N GLN A 123 -7.22 -17.09 -10.80
CA GLN A 123 -6.43 -16.03 -11.42
C GLN A 123 -5.50 -15.32 -10.43
N PHE A 124 -6.02 -14.95 -9.25
CA PHE A 124 -5.19 -14.36 -8.20
C PHE A 124 -4.17 -15.38 -7.67
N ASN A 125 -4.60 -16.60 -7.36
CA ASN A 125 -3.74 -17.61 -6.73
C ASN A 125 -2.54 -18.00 -7.60
N GLU A 126 -2.71 -18.07 -8.92
CA GLU A 126 -1.65 -18.45 -9.85
C GLU A 126 -0.76 -17.25 -10.22
N ASN A 127 -1.36 -16.10 -10.50
CA ASN A 127 -0.63 -14.97 -11.11
C ASN A 127 -0.07 -13.97 -10.11
N SER A 128 -0.50 -13.97 -8.85
CA SER A 128 0.04 -13.05 -7.83
C SER A 128 1.45 -13.40 -7.34
N THR A 129 1.97 -14.58 -7.72
CA THR A 129 3.29 -15.07 -7.30
C THR A 129 4.47 -14.43 -8.05
N TYR A 130 4.21 -13.74 -9.16
CA TYR A 130 5.22 -13.06 -9.97
C TYR A 130 4.73 -11.68 -10.43
N LEU A 131 5.64 -10.71 -10.54
CA LEU A 131 5.28 -9.30 -10.77
C LEU A 131 4.56 -9.05 -12.11
N MET A 132 4.82 -9.84 -13.15
CA MET A 132 4.10 -9.69 -14.42
C MET A 132 2.61 -10.03 -14.33
N GLY A 133 2.20 -10.89 -13.39
CA GLY A 133 0.78 -11.16 -13.17
C GLY A 133 0.06 -9.92 -12.63
N TRP A 134 0.67 -9.22 -11.66
CA TRP A 134 0.16 -7.95 -11.15
C TRP A 134 0.06 -6.87 -12.24
N PHE A 135 1.02 -6.82 -13.16
CA PHE A 135 0.95 -5.86 -14.26
C PHE A 135 -0.13 -6.23 -15.28
N ARG A 136 -0.10 -7.45 -15.82
CA ARG A 136 -0.97 -7.88 -16.93
C ARG A 136 -2.40 -8.11 -16.48
N ASP A 137 -2.61 -8.90 -15.44
CA ASP A 137 -3.92 -9.44 -15.08
C ASP A 137 -4.66 -8.56 -14.07
N TYR A 138 -3.93 -7.68 -13.37
CA TYR A 138 -4.52 -6.68 -12.49
C TYR A 138 -4.53 -5.29 -13.14
N LEU A 139 -3.39 -4.63 -13.29
CA LEU A 139 -3.36 -3.23 -13.73
C LEU A 139 -3.88 -3.07 -15.17
N TRP A 140 -3.32 -3.82 -16.12
CA TRP A 140 -3.68 -3.68 -17.52
C TRP A 140 -5.10 -4.18 -17.80
N ALA A 141 -5.43 -5.41 -17.41
CA ALA A 141 -6.72 -6.02 -17.72
C ALA A 141 -7.92 -5.24 -17.12
N ASN A 142 -7.80 -4.74 -15.88
CA ASN A 142 -8.91 -4.01 -15.22
C ASN A 142 -8.97 -2.52 -15.61
N SER A 143 -7.98 -2.00 -16.33
CA SER A 143 -8.03 -0.62 -16.84
C SER A 143 -8.88 -0.48 -18.11
N ALA A 144 -9.23 -1.59 -18.77
CA ALA A 144 -9.87 -1.57 -20.09
C ALA A 144 -11.17 -0.76 -20.16
N GLN A 145 -12.06 -0.91 -19.18
CA GLN A 145 -13.31 -0.15 -19.11
C GLN A 145 -13.08 1.31 -18.74
N LEU A 146 -12.15 1.57 -17.81
CA LEU A 146 -11.79 2.91 -17.36
C LEU A 146 -11.28 3.76 -18.53
N ILE A 147 -10.30 3.27 -19.29
CA ILE A 147 -9.69 4.03 -20.39
C ILE A 147 -10.63 4.19 -21.59
N ASN A 148 -11.70 3.39 -21.69
CA ASN A 148 -12.76 3.54 -22.68
C ASN A 148 -13.97 4.33 -22.16
N GLY A 149 -13.83 5.06 -21.04
CA GLY A 149 -14.88 5.97 -20.54
C GLY A 149 -15.28 7.04 -21.56
N TYR A 150 -14.33 7.46 -22.40
CA TYR A 150 -14.56 8.22 -23.63
C TYR A 150 -13.59 7.73 -24.70
N ASN A 151 -14.03 7.69 -25.96
CA ASN A 151 -13.20 7.31 -27.11
C ASN A 151 -13.73 8.00 -28.39
N PRO A 152 -13.10 7.82 -29.57
CA PRO A 152 -13.55 8.50 -30.80
C PRO A 152 -15.00 8.19 -31.23
N TYR A 153 -15.62 7.16 -30.66
CA TYR A 153 -16.97 6.71 -31.02
C TYR A 153 -18.05 7.18 -30.04
N GLY A 154 -17.68 7.69 -28.86
CA GLY A 154 -18.65 8.19 -27.89
C GLY A 154 -18.12 8.30 -26.46
N VAL A 155 -19.03 8.59 -25.53
CA VAL A 155 -18.76 8.75 -24.09
C VAL A 155 -19.77 7.96 -23.28
N ASN A 156 -19.34 7.44 -22.12
CA ASN A 156 -20.21 6.78 -21.15
C ASN A 156 -20.05 7.40 -19.75
N ASN A 157 -20.73 6.82 -18.76
CA ASN A 157 -20.74 7.30 -17.37
C ASN A 157 -19.38 7.17 -16.65
N LEU A 158 -18.40 6.45 -17.21
CA LEU A 158 -17.03 6.37 -16.70
C LEU A 158 -16.11 7.49 -17.20
N SER A 159 -16.57 8.34 -18.12
CA SER A 159 -15.78 9.42 -18.73
C SER A 159 -15.12 10.36 -17.70
N VAL A 160 -15.84 10.72 -16.63
CA VAL A 160 -15.29 11.56 -15.54
C VAL A 160 -14.13 10.88 -14.82
N TRP A 161 -14.21 9.56 -14.61
CA TRP A 161 -13.15 8.77 -13.98
C TRP A 161 -11.95 8.59 -14.89
N ALA A 162 -12.18 8.39 -16.20
CA ALA A 162 -11.12 8.35 -17.20
C ALA A 162 -10.33 9.67 -17.26
N TRP A 163 -11.03 10.80 -17.18
CA TRP A 163 -10.40 12.12 -17.15
C TRP A 163 -9.63 12.35 -15.84
N MET A 164 -10.24 12.02 -14.70
CA MET A 164 -9.58 12.10 -13.39
C MET A 164 -8.32 11.21 -13.33
N PHE A 165 -8.35 10.04 -13.98
CA PHE A 165 -7.20 9.14 -14.09
C PHE A 165 -6.03 9.79 -14.85
N LEU A 166 -6.29 10.41 -16.01
CA LEU A 166 -5.25 11.14 -16.74
C LEU A 166 -4.75 12.35 -15.98
N PHE A 167 -5.66 13.09 -15.32
CA PHE A 167 -5.28 14.22 -14.47
C PHE A 167 -4.36 13.77 -13.32
N GLY A 168 -4.62 12.62 -12.70
CA GLY A 168 -3.74 12.04 -11.68
C GLY A 168 -2.36 11.63 -12.19
N HIS A 169 -2.17 11.39 -13.49
CA HIS A 169 -0.85 11.17 -14.09
C HIS A 169 -0.11 12.47 -14.43
N LEU A 170 -0.83 13.58 -14.54
CA LEU A 170 -0.27 14.89 -14.88
C LEU A 170 0.34 15.61 -13.66
N VAL A 171 -0.28 15.45 -12.49
CA VAL A 171 0.16 16.05 -11.21
C VAL A 171 1.34 15.26 -10.63
#